data_AF-A0A653DFZ9-F1
#
_entry.id   AF-A0A653DFZ9-F1
#
_cell.length_a   1.000
_cell.length_b   1.000
_cell.length_c   1.000
_cell.angle_alpha   90.00
_cell.angle_beta   90.00
_cell.angle_gamma   90.00
#
_symmetry.space_group_name_H-M   'P 1'
#
loop_
_entity.id
_entity.type
_entity.pdbx_description
1 polymer ?
#
loop_
_entity_poly.entity_id
_entity_poly.type
_entity_poly.pdbx_seq_one_letter_code
_entity_poly.pdbx_strand_id
1 'polypeptide(L)'
;MLILFDSERVQLSRLLTVGYLSTLPHPLLHYVSIGAALLGLLLAGTGILGCWAACMNSYCMLTFYLLIIVIALVGECAIYIVAWLWPNCMGLGPDTDDLVKALQRNYGVSGQEHFTVAVDLAQTMFKCCGIDSANEYDTSLWRLQGLGPRLAVPLTCCKLLNANDTKAYLSPRPINQNFCQDLEKQTHSAYRHTVGCWMALDQWYREHYFAFLMVGFVIVLVEFSVLMSTILSCTRIYHYKQEVKEASRQIERDPPEPSFIPGSRASSSQAGAYSNDTYALTDQFNKHQGEQYKHAEQFNKQGAYANLVERA
;
A
#
# COMPACT_ATOMS: atom_id res chain seq x y z
N MET A 1 8.59 -0.46 0.71
CA MET A 1 8.74 0.58 -0.33
C MET A 1 9.95 0.36 -1.26
N LEU A 2 11.03 -0.29 -0.83
CA LEU A 2 12.21 -0.62 -1.68
C LEU A 2 11.95 -1.62 -2.83
N ILE A 3 10.90 -2.45 -2.72
CA ILE A 3 10.61 -3.53 -3.69
C ILE A 3 10.01 -2.99 -5.01
N LEU A 4 9.38 -1.81 -4.99
CA LEU A 4 8.72 -1.22 -6.16
C LEU A 4 9.65 -0.40 -7.07
N PHE A 5 10.83 -0.01 -6.56
CA PHE A 5 11.81 0.78 -7.31
C PHE A 5 12.91 -0.06 -7.96
N ASP A 6 12.95 -1.36 -7.67
CA ASP A 6 13.90 -2.26 -8.30
C ASP A 6 13.41 -2.58 -9.72
N SER A 7 14.02 -1.91 -10.70
CA SER A 7 13.68 -2.01 -12.11
C SER A 7 13.75 -3.43 -12.65
N GLU A 8 14.58 -4.30 -12.07
CA GLU A 8 14.71 -5.70 -12.45
C GLU A 8 13.48 -6.49 -12.01
N ARG A 9 12.97 -6.20 -10.81
CA ARG A 9 11.78 -6.86 -10.25
C ARG A 9 10.49 -6.45 -10.95
N VAL A 10 10.39 -5.18 -11.34
CA VAL A 10 9.29 -4.67 -12.16
C VAL A 10 9.29 -5.30 -13.56
N GLN A 11 10.45 -5.68 -14.09
CA GLN A 11 10.53 -6.38 -15.37
C GLN A 11 10.11 -7.85 -15.24
N LEU A 12 10.52 -8.54 -14.18
CA LEU A 12 10.09 -9.92 -13.92
C LEU A 12 8.59 -10.05 -13.68
N SER A 13 7.97 -9.11 -12.94
CA SER A 13 6.52 -9.13 -12.74
C SER A 13 5.75 -9.03 -14.06
N ARG A 14 6.33 -8.42 -15.11
CA ARG A 14 5.68 -8.34 -16.43
C ARG A 14 5.48 -9.71 -17.06
N LEU A 15 6.37 -10.68 -16.82
CA LEU A 15 6.23 -12.05 -17.35
C LEU A 15 5.03 -12.78 -16.76
N LEU A 16 4.67 -12.48 -15.51
CA LEU A 16 3.55 -13.11 -14.81
C LEU A 16 2.19 -12.51 -15.22
N THR A 17 2.18 -11.31 -15.81
CA THR A 17 0.93 -10.57 -16.17
C THR A 17 0.51 -10.75 -17.64
N VAL A 18 1.30 -11.47 -18.45
CA VAL A 18 1.17 -11.51 -19.93
C VAL A 18 -0.14 -12.16 -20.43
N GLY A 19 -0.81 -12.97 -19.60
CA GLY A 19 -2.04 -13.68 -19.98
C GLY A 19 -3.29 -12.81 -20.13
N TYR A 20 -3.46 -11.74 -19.33
CA TYR A 20 -4.71 -10.96 -19.28
C TYR A 20 -4.58 -9.51 -19.76
N LEU A 21 -3.36 -8.94 -19.77
CA LEU A 21 -3.10 -7.54 -20.13
C LEU A 21 -2.51 -7.35 -21.54
N SER A 22 -2.43 -8.41 -22.35
CA SER A 22 -1.83 -8.40 -23.70
C SER A 22 -2.58 -7.54 -24.73
N THR A 23 -3.71 -6.93 -24.36
CA THR A 23 -4.55 -6.07 -25.21
C THR A 23 -4.44 -4.57 -24.88
N LEU A 24 -3.56 -4.16 -23.96
CA LEU A 24 -3.44 -2.75 -23.57
C LEU A 24 -2.63 -1.92 -24.58
N PRO A 25 -3.17 -0.79 -25.09
CA PRO A 25 -2.54 0.00 -26.15
C PRO A 25 -1.33 0.85 -25.69
N HIS A 26 -1.09 0.98 -24.37
CA HIS A 26 -0.01 1.79 -23.80
C HIS A 26 0.87 0.96 -22.86
N PRO A 27 2.15 1.33 -22.64
CA PRO A 27 3.04 0.58 -21.76
C PRO A 27 2.46 0.49 -20.34
N LEU A 28 2.40 -0.72 -19.79
CA LEU A 28 1.82 -1.04 -18.48
C LEU A 28 2.38 -0.17 -17.34
N LEU A 29 3.65 0.23 -17.44
CA LEU A 29 4.31 1.13 -16.48
C LEU A 29 3.61 2.49 -16.38
N HIS A 30 3.00 2.97 -17.46
CA HIS A 30 2.22 4.19 -17.46
C HIS A 30 0.98 4.06 -16.57
N TYR A 31 0.26 2.94 -16.67
CA TYR A 31 -0.92 2.68 -15.83
C TYR A 31 -0.55 2.46 -14.37
N VAL A 32 0.53 1.71 -14.09
CA VAL A 32 1.04 1.51 -12.73
C VAL A 32 1.46 2.84 -12.10
N SER A 33 2.16 3.69 -12.86
CA SER A 33 2.58 5.01 -12.37
C SER A 33 1.40 5.93 -12.09
N ILE A 34 0.40 5.99 -12.98
CA ILE A 34 -0.83 6.76 -12.73
C ILE A 34 -1.55 6.21 -11.50
N GLY A 35 -1.72 4.88 -11.42
CA GLY A 35 -2.40 4.23 -10.30
C GLY A 35 -1.72 4.53 -8.96
N ALA A 36 -0.39 4.45 -8.90
CA ALA A 36 0.38 4.79 -7.70
C ALA A 36 0.22 6.26 -7.31
N ALA A 37 0.24 7.18 -8.29
CA ALA A 37 0.05 8.61 -8.03
C ALA A 37 -1.37 8.91 -7.50
N LEU A 38 -2.40 8.31 -8.11
CA LEU A 38 -3.79 8.46 -7.67
C LEU A 38 -3.99 7.89 -6.26
N LEU A 39 -3.44 6.70 -5.98
CA LEU A 39 -3.49 6.09 -4.67
C LEU A 39 -2.84 6.99 -3.61
N GLY A 40 -1.65 7.54 -3.90
CA GLY A 40 -0.97 8.47 -3.01
C GLY A 40 -1.80 9.74 -2.72
N LEU A 41 -2.46 10.30 -3.75
CA LEU A 41 -3.33 11.46 -3.59
C LEU A 41 -4.55 11.15 -2.72
N LEU A 42 -5.16 9.97 -2.89
CA LEU A 42 -6.29 9.51 -2.08
C LEU A 42 -5.89 9.29 -0.62
N LEU A 43 -4.72 8.71 -0.36
CA LEU A 43 -4.18 8.53 0.99
C LEU A 43 -3.89 9.88 1.66
N ALA A 44 -3.31 10.84 0.93
CA ALA A 44 -3.10 12.19 1.45
C ALA A 44 -4.43 12.90 1.74
N GLY A 45 -5.40 12.79 0.82
CA GLY A 45 -6.73 13.38 0.97
C GLY A 45 -7.48 12.82 2.18
N THR A 46 -7.50 11.50 2.35
CA THR A 46 -8.12 10.84 3.51
C THR A 46 -7.44 11.22 4.82
N GLY A 47 -6.11 11.41 4.83
CA GLY A 47 -5.38 11.94 5.99
C GLY A 47 -5.79 13.37 6.36
N ILE A 48 -5.90 14.26 5.38
CA ILE A 48 -6.35 15.65 5.61
C ILE A 48 -7.80 15.67 6.12
N LEU A 49 -8.68 14.87 5.51
CA LEU A 49 -10.07 14.74 5.96
C LEU A 49 -10.16 14.19 7.39
N GLY A 50 -9.31 13.23 7.75
CA GLY A 50 -9.23 12.71 9.12
C GLY A 50 -8.82 13.78 10.13
N CYS A 51 -7.79 14.56 9.81
CA CYS A 51 -7.35 15.70 10.65
C CYS A 51 -8.46 16.76 10.76
N TRP A 52 -9.10 17.10 9.64
CA TRP A 52 -10.19 18.07 9.61
C TRP A 52 -11.41 17.58 10.41
N ALA A 53 -11.77 16.30 10.29
CA ALA A 53 -12.86 15.68 11.05
C ALA A 53 -12.57 15.62 12.56
N ALA A 54 -11.31 15.50 12.96
CA ALA A 54 -10.91 15.56 14.37
C ALA A 54 -10.99 17.00 14.92
N CYS A 55 -10.58 18.00 14.14
CA CYS A 55 -10.60 19.41 14.55
C CYS A 55 -12.01 20.01 14.56
N MET A 56 -12.84 19.66 13.57
CA MET A 56 -14.22 20.10 13.52
C MET A 56 -15.10 19.10 14.23
N ASN A 57 -15.63 19.47 15.40
CA ASN A 57 -16.59 18.68 16.21
C ASN A 57 -17.99 18.56 15.56
N SER A 58 -18.02 18.42 14.23
CA SER A 58 -19.18 18.28 13.36
C SER A 58 -19.45 16.78 13.15
N TYR A 59 -20.61 16.32 13.62
CA TYR A 59 -21.04 14.92 13.45
C TYR A 59 -21.13 14.48 12.01
N CYS A 60 -21.49 15.40 11.11
CA CYS A 60 -21.62 15.12 9.70
C CYS A 60 -20.25 14.71 9.11
N MET A 61 -19.21 15.51 9.35
CA MET A 61 -17.87 15.24 8.83
C MET A 61 -17.25 13.98 9.44
N LEU A 62 -17.46 13.75 10.73
CA LEU A 62 -16.96 12.56 11.42
C LEU A 62 -17.65 11.28 10.91
N THR A 63 -18.96 11.34 10.63
CA THR A 63 -19.71 10.20 10.07
C THR A 63 -19.25 9.89 8.64
N PHE A 64 -19.06 10.91 7.81
CA PHE A 64 -18.52 10.72 6.45
C PHE A 64 -17.12 10.09 6.47
N TYR A 65 -16.24 10.57 7.36
CA TYR A 65 -14.91 9.99 7.52
C TYR A 65 -14.99 8.51 7.94
N LEU A 66 -15.83 8.18 8.94
CA LEU A 66 -16.04 6.80 9.37
C LEU A 66 -16.55 5.91 8.23
N LEU A 67 -17.51 6.38 7.43
CA LEU A 67 -18.01 5.63 6.27
C LEU A 67 -16.91 5.36 5.23
N ILE A 68 -16.05 6.35 4.95
CA ILE A 68 -14.93 6.18 4.02
C ILE A 68 -13.98 5.08 4.49
N ILE A 69 -13.59 5.08 5.78
CA ILE A 69 -12.67 4.07 6.31
C ILE A 69 -13.31 2.68 6.35
N VAL A 70 -14.61 2.56 6.65
CA VAL A 70 -15.32 1.27 6.58
C VAL A 70 -15.36 0.73 5.15
N ILE A 71 -15.65 1.58 4.17
CA ILE A 71 -15.64 1.19 2.75
C ILE A 71 -14.24 0.75 2.30
N ALA A 72 -13.20 1.47 2.73
CA ALA A 72 -11.81 1.11 2.45
C ALA A 72 -11.48 -0.28 3.03
N LEU A 73 -11.76 -0.51 4.31
CA LEU A 73 -11.49 -1.79 4.98
C LEU A 73 -12.21 -2.97 4.28
N VAL A 74 -13.49 -2.80 3.94
CA VAL A 74 -14.27 -3.83 3.24
C VAL A 74 -13.69 -4.07 1.84
N GLY A 75 -13.31 -3.00 1.13
CA GLY A 75 -12.67 -3.09 -0.17
C GLY A 75 -11.33 -3.84 -0.12
N GLU A 76 -10.48 -3.52 0.84
CA GLU A 76 -9.20 -4.21 1.05
C GLU A 76 -9.41 -5.70 1.36
N CYS A 77 -10.33 -6.01 2.29
CA CYS A 77 -10.67 -7.39 2.61
C CYS A 77 -11.18 -8.17 1.40
N ALA A 78 -12.04 -7.54 0.57
CA ALA A 78 -12.53 -8.16 -0.65
C ALA A 78 -11.41 -8.45 -1.65
N ILE A 79 -10.47 -7.51 -1.84
CA ILE A 79 -9.29 -7.71 -2.70
C ILE A 79 -8.43 -8.86 -2.17
N TYR A 80 -8.20 -8.94 -0.85
CA TYR A 80 -7.47 -10.03 -0.21
C TYR A 80 -8.14 -11.39 -0.39
N ILE A 81 -9.46 -11.45 -0.23
CA ILE A 81 -10.23 -12.69 -0.43
C ILE A 81 -10.16 -13.13 -1.89
N VAL A 82 -10.30 -12.20 -2.85
CA VAL A 82 -10.17 -12.51 -4.28
C VAL A 82 -8.76 -12.97 -4.61
N ALA A 83 -7.72 -12.33 -4.05
CA ALA A 83 -6.33 -12.74 -4.21
C ALA A 83 -6.09 -14.18 -3.72
N TRP A 84 -6.73 -14.55 -2.61
CA TRP A 84 -6.62 -15.86 -2.00
C TRP A 84 -7.39 -16.95 -2.77
N LEU A 85 -8.63 -16.65 -3.20
CA LEU A 85 -9.51 -17.61 -3.88
C LEU A 85 -9.17 -17.79 -5.37
N TRP A 86 -8.64 -16.76 -6.02
CA TRP A 86 -8.27 -16.76 -7.44
C TRP A 86 -6.80 -16.40 -7.64
N PRO A 87 -5.86 -17.27 -7.23
CA PRO A 87 -4.44 -17.08 -7.53
C PRO A 87 -4.18 -16.96 -9.05
N ASN A 88 -4.96 -17.68 -9.86
CA ASN A 88 -4.85 -17.64 -11.32
C ASN A 88 -5.16 -16.24 -11.91
N CYS A 89 -6.02 -15.43 -11.28
CA CYS A 89 -6.29 -14.06 -11.74
C CYS A 89 -5.15 -13.08 -11.40
N MET A 90 -4.33 -13.39 -10.38
CA MET A 90 -3.21 -12.55 -9.95
C MET A 90 -1.85 -12.96 -10.56
N GLY A 91 -1.82 -14.00 -11.41
CA GLY A 91 -0.58 -14.51 -11.99
C GLY A 91 0.18 -15.49 -11.08
N LEU A 92 -0.47 -16.02 -10.03
CA LEU A 92 0.05 -17.08 -9.15
C LEU A 92 -0.17 -18.51 -9.71
N GLY A 93 -0.80 -18.62 -10.87
CA GLY A 93 -1.00 -19.88 -11.59
C GLY A 93 -1.34 -19.69 -13.08
N PRO A 94 -0.61 -18.85 -13.84
CA PRO A 94 -0.70 -18.92 -15.28
C PRO A 94 -0.36 -20.34 -15.71
N ASP A 95 -1.20 -20.89 -16.59
CA ASP A 95 -0.92 -22.16 -17.21
C ASP A 95 0.42 -22.02 -17.94
N THR A 96 1.38 -22.90 -17.66
CA THR A 96 2.71 -22.85 -18.28
C THR A 96 2.59 -22.83 -19.80
N ASP A 97 1.57 -23.50 -20.33
CA ASP A 97 1.25 -23.56 -21.74
C ASP A 97 0.92 -22.19 -22.35
N ASP A 98 0.22 -21.32 -21.62
CA ASP A 98 -0.11 -19.98 -22.10
C ASP A 98 1.12 -19.07 -22.09
N LEU A 99 2.01 -19.25 -21.11
CA LEU A 99 3.28 -18.53 -21.07
C LEU A 99 4.23 -19.00 -22.18
N VAL A 100 4.25 -20.31 -22.50
CA VAL A 100 4.97 -20.86 -23.66
C VAL A 100 4.42 -20.30 -24.97
N LYS A 101 3.09 -20.25 -25.15
CA LYS A 101 2.46 -19.62 -26.32
C LYS A 101 2.81 -18.14 -26.43
N ALA A 102 2.83 -17.42 -25.29
CA ALA A 102 3.23 -16.02 -25.24
C ALA A 102 4.70 -15.84 -25.63
N LEU A 103 5.60 -16.71 -25.14
CA LEU A 103 7.00 -16.72 -25.56
C LEU A 103 7.13 -16.91 -27.06
N GLN A 104 6.49 -17.94 -27.60
CA GLN A 104 6.56 -18.27 -29.03
C GLN A 104 6.02 -17.16 -29.94
N ARG A 105 5.01 -16.41 -29.49
CA ARG A 105 4.37 -15.35 -30.28
C ARG A 105 5.01 -13.97 -30.14
N ASN A 106 5.51 -13.62 -28.95
CA ASN A 106 5.89 -12.23 -28.66
C ASN A 106 7.40 -12.02 -28.52
N TYR A 107 8.19 -13.08 -28.30
CA TYR A 107 9.63 -12.95 -28.19
C TYR A 107 10.24 -12.44 -29.50
N GLY A 108 11.09 -11.42 -29.45
CA GLY A 108 11.79 -10.86 -30.61
C GLY A 108 10.90 -10.19 -31.67
N VAL A 109 9.63 -9.94 -31.37
CA VAL A 109 8.69 -9.26 -32.28
C VAL A 109 8.73 -7.74 -32.07
N SER A 110 8.76 -6.98 -33.16
CA SER A 110 8.70 -5.51 -33.14
C SER A 110 7.45 -5.02 -32.40
N GLY A 111 7.63 -4.09 -31.45
CA GLY A 111 6.55 -3.60 -30.57
C GLY A 111 6.36 -4.41 -29.28
N GLN A 112 7.02 -5.57 -29.14
CA GLN A 112 7.04 -6.40 -27.93
C GLN A 112 8.45 -6.48 -27.30
N GLU A 113 9.27 -5.46 -27.50
CA GLU A 113 10.65 -5.39 -27.00
C GLU A 113 10.72 -5.54 -25.46
N HIS A 114 9.76 -4.96 -24.75
CA HIS A 114 9.66 -5.09 -23.29
C HIS A 114 9.46 -6.53 -22.83
N PHE A 115 8.76 -7.36 -23.60
CA PHE A 115 8.59 -8.77 -23.29
C PHE A 115 9.89 -9.54 -23.53
N THR A 116 10.56 -9.30 -24.66
CA THR A 116 11.87 -9.88 -24.97
C THR A 116 12.89 -9.58 -23.86
N VAL A 117 13.00 -8.32 -23.46
CA VAL A 117 13.91 -7.88 -22.38
C VAL A 117 13.57 -8.55 -21.05
N ALA A 118 12.29 -8.71 -20.72
CA ALA A 118 11.89 -9.38 -19.48
C ALA A 118 12.26 -10.87 -19.48
N VAL A 119 12.09 -11.57 -20.60
CA VAL A 119 12.51 -12.97 -20.76
C VAL A 119 14.04 -13.08 -20.66
N ASP A 120 14.77 -12.20 -21.34
CA ASP A 120 16.24 -12.15 -21.32
C ASP A 120 16.80 -11.89 -19.91
N LEU A 121 16.15 -11.00 -19.15
CA LEU A 121 16.46 -10.78 -17.74
C LEU A 121 16.20 -12.03 -16.90
N ALA A 122 15.06 -12.69 -17.06
CA ALA A 122 14.75 -13.91 -16.32
C ALA A 122 15.78 -15.02 -16.60
N GLN A 123 16.17 -15.19 -17.86
CA GLN A 123 17.15 -16.20 -18.28
C GLN A 123 18.52 -15.99 -17.66
N THR A 124 19.00 -14.75 -17.66
CA THR A 124 20.30 -14.40 -17.07
C THR A 124 20.26 -14.44 -15.53
N MET A 125 19.19 -13.94 -14.91
CA MET A 125 19.03 -13.89 -13.46
C MET A 125 18.89 -15.28 -12.84
N PHE A 126 18.05 -16.13 -13.44
CA PHE A 126 17.78 -17.47 -12.91
C PHE A 126 18.60 -18.58 -13.56
N LYS A 127 19.47 -18.26 -14.53
CA LYS A 127 20.34 -19.23 -15.23
C LYS A 127 19.53 -20.37 -15.84
N CYS A 128 18.49 -19.98 -16.57
CA CYS A 128 17.48 -20.85 -17.19
C CYS A 128 17.30 -20.48 -18.67
N CYS A 129 16.53 -21.26 -19.41
CA CYS A 129 16.22 -20.98 -20.82
C CYS A 129 14.80 -21.42 -21.19
N GLY A 130 14.07 -20.53 -21.86
CA GLY A 130 12.65 -20.71 -22.15
C GLY A 130 11.77 -20.62 -20.90
N ILE A 131 10.51 -21.02 -21.03
CA ILE A 131 9.55 -21.07 -19.92
C ILE A 131 9.70 -22.39 -19.17
N ASP A 132 9.50 -23.51 -19.85
CA ASP A 132 9.67 -24.85 -19.29
C ASP A 132 10.91 -25.55 -19.88
N SER A 133 11.23 -25.27 -21.16
CA SER A 133 12.43 -25.76 -21.82
C SER A 133 12.98 -24.82 -22.90
N ALA A 134 14.27 -24.97 -23.19
CA ALA A 134 14.94 -24.24 -24.27
C ALA A 134 14.40 -24.56 -25.69
N ASN A 135 13.73 -25.70 -25.87
CA ASN A 135 13.24 -26.15 -27.18
C ASN A 135 12.04 -25.33 -27.68
N GLU A 136 11.40 -24.56 -26.80
CA GLU A 136 10.27 -23.69 -27.15
C GLU A 136 10.65 -22.61 -28.16
N TYR A 137 11.94 -22.28 -28.26
CA TYR A 137 12.45 -21.37 -29.29
C TYR A 137 12.41 -21.96 -30.70
N ASP A 138 12.44 -23.29 -30.85
CA ASP A 138 12.39 -23.97 -32.16
C ASP A 138 11.12 -23.61 -32.93
N THR A 139 10.00 -23.48 -32.20
CA THR A 139 8.66 -23.18 -32.74
C THR A 139 8.27 -21.72 -32.55
N SER A 140 9.17 -20.86 -32.06
CA SER A 140 8.91 -19.43 -31.89
C SER A 140 8.88 -18.69 -33.23
N LEU A 141 8.04 -17.66 -33.34
CA LEU A 141 8.01 -16.77 -34.50
C LEU A 141 9.36 -16.11 -34.74
N TRP A 142 10.08 -15.75 -33.67
CA TRP A 142 11.42 -15.19 -33.75
C TRP A 142 12.38 -16.05 -34.59
N ARG A 143 12.40 -17.36 -34.35
CA ARG A 143 13.27 -18.29 -35.08
C ARG A 143 12.71 -18.65 -36.44
N LEU A 144 11.40 -18.94 -36.53
CA LEU A 144 10.76 -19.37 -37.78
C LEU A 144 10.72 -18.28 -38.85
N GLN A 145 10.50 -17.02 -38.45
CA GLN A 145 10.47 -15.87 -39.35
C GLN A 145 11.81 -15.15 -39.46
N GLY A 146 12.82 -15.57 -38.69
CA GLY A 146 14.16 -14.96 -38.71
C GLY A 146 14.13 -13.48 -38.28
N LEU A 147 13.32 -13.14 -37.27
CA LEU A 147 13.18 -11.76 -36.77
C LEU A 147 14.44 -11.27 -36.03
N GLY A 148 15.39 -12.16 -35.76
CA GLY A 148 16.69 -11.84 -35.18
C GLY A 148 17.84 -12.63 -35.81
N PRO A 149 19.02 -12.60 -35.18
CA PRO A 149 20.17 -13.38 -35.64
C PRO A 149 19.84 -14.86 -35.75
N ARG A 150 20.42 -15.55 -36.75
CA ARG A 150 20.22 -17.00 -36.96
C ARG A 150 20.89 -17.81 -35.84
N LEU A 151 20.20 -17.89 -34.72
CA LEU A 151 20.61 -18.57 -33.49
C LEU A 151 19.54 -19.61 -33.14
N ALA A 152 19.97 -20.73 -32.55
CA ALA A 152 19.06 -21.76 -32.04
C ALA A 152 18.27 -21.26 -30.83
N VAL A 153 18.94 -20.52 -29.94
CA VAL A 153 18.37 -19.89 -28.74
C VAL A 153 18.96 -18.49 -28.55
N PRO A 154 18.31 -17.60 -27.78
CA PRO A 154 18.90 -16.33 -27.37
C PRO A 154 20.25 -16.48 -26.68
N LEU A 155 21.13 -15.48 -26.81
CA LEU A 155 22.45 -15.51 -26.17
C LEU A 155 22.35 -15.47 -24.63
N THR A 156 21.26 -14.96 -24.08
CA THR A 156 20.90 -14.97 -22.65
C THR A 156 20.64 -16.38 -22.10
N CYS A 157 20.31 -17.36 -22.94
CA CYS A 157 20.28 -18.78 -22.58
C CYS A 157 21.68 -19.43 -22.47
N CYS A 158 22.73 -18.78 -22.97
CA CYS A 158 24.09 -19.29 -22.89
C CYS A 158 24.72 -18.97 -21.54
N LYS A 159 25.67 -19.80 -21.12
CA LYS A 159 26.53 -19.46 -19.97
C LYS A 159 27.40 -18.26 -20.35
N LEU A 160 27.28 -17.18 -19.58
CA LEU A 160 27.91 -15.89 -19.85
C LEU A 160 29.24 -15.70 -19.08
N LEU A 161 30.19 -15.01 -19.71
CA LEU A 161 31.41 -14.53 -19.07
C LEU A 161 31.12 -13.34 -18.14
N ASN A 162 30.18 -12.48 -18.53
CA ASN A 162 29.73 -11.33 -17.77
C ASN A 162 28.53 -11.65 -16.87
N ALA A 163 28.41 -12.87 -16.36
CA ALA A 163 27.28 -13.27 -15.51
C ALA A 163 27.16 -12.48 -14.20
N ASN A 164 28.23 -11.82 -13.75
CA ASN A 164 28.24 -10.97 -12.55
C ASN A 164 27.82 -9.51 -12.84
N ASP A 165 27.63 -9.13 -14.10
CA ASP A 165 27.16 -7.81 -14.50
C ASP A 165 25.63 -7.76 -14.41
N THR A 166 25.08 -6.76 -13.73
CA THR A 166 23.63 -6.55 -13.63
C THR A 166 23.00 -6.29 -15.00
N LYS A 167 23.76 -5.81 -15.98
CA LYS A 167 23.30 -5.55 -17.36
C LYS A 167 23.63 -6.66 -18.35
N ALA A 168 23.96 -7.85 -17.87
CA ALA A 168 24.29 -8.99 -18.73
C ALA A 168 23.16 -9.36 -19.72
N TYR A 169 21.90 -9.16 -19.33
CA TYR A 169 20.74 -9.41 -20.19
C TYR A 169 20.64 -8.48 -21.41
N LEU A 170 21.16 -7.25 -21.31
CA LEU A 170 21.19 -6.30 -22.42
C LEU A 170 22.38 -6.54 -23.37
N SER A 171 23.47 -7.09 -22.84
CA SER A 171 24.71 -7.31 -23.59
C SER A 171 25.35 -8.66 -23.22
N PRO A 172 24.70 -9.79 -23.57
CA PRO A 172 25.18 -11.11 -23.20
C PRO A 172 26.49 -11.46 -23.91
N ARG A 173 27.52 -11.84 -23.15
CA ARG A 173 28.80 -12.34 -23.68
C ARG A 173 28.95 -13.84 -23.37
N PRO A 174 28.55 -14.75 -24.28
CA PRO A 174 28.67 -16.19 -24.05
C PRO A 174 30.13 -16.63 -23.94
N ILE A 175 30.40 -17.61 -23.08
CA ILE A 175 31.74 -18.24 -22.95
C ILE A 175 32.16 -18.85 -24.29
N ASN A 176 31.25 -19.59 -24.91
CA ASN A 176 31.44 -20.13 -26.25
C ASN A 176 30.11 -20.12 -27.00
N GLN A 177 29.99 -19.19 -27.95
CA GLN A 177 28.77 -19.03 -28.72
C GLN A 177 28.49 -20.25 -29.61
N ASN A 178 29.50 -20.81 -30.26
CA ASN A 178 29.31 -21.92 -31.20
C ASN A 178 28.79 -23.17 -30.49
N PHE A 179 29.41 -23.56 -29.36
CA PHE A 179 28.94 -24.70 -28.59
C PHE A 179 27.59 -24.46 -27.93
N CYS A 180 27.33 -23.22 -27.47
CA CYS A 180 26.01 -22.89 -26.94
C CYS A 180 24.92 -23.02 -28.02
N GLN A 181 25.21 -22.67 -29.28
CA GLN A 181 24.24 -22.66 -30.38
C GLN A 181 24.16 -23.99 -31.14
N ASP A 182 24.95 -24.98 -30.75
CA ASP A 182 24.93 -26.31 -31.33
C ASP A 182 23.54 -26.98 -31.13
N LEU A 183 23.14 -27.80 -32.10
CA LEU A 183 21.92 -28.60 -32.06
C LEU A 183 22.14 -29.91 -31.27
N GLU A 184 23.39 -30.39 -31.21
CA GLU A 184 23.74 -31.62 -30.52
C GLU A 184 23.68 -31.45 -29.00
N LYS A 185 22.88 -32.29 -28.32
CA LYS A 185 22.59 -32.18 -26.88
C LYS A 185 23.83 -32.29 -26.01
N GLN A 186 24.75 -33.17 -26.40
CA GLN A 186 25.99 -33.38 -25.65
C GLN A 186 26.85 -32.11 -25.64
N THR A 187 26.94 -31.43 -26.78
CA THR A 187 27.74 -30.21 -26.94
C THR A 187 27.12 -29.03 -26.21
N HIS A 188 25.82 -28.76 -26.41
CA HIS A 188 25.22 -27.55 -25.85
C HIS A 188 24.90 -27.65 -24.35
N SER A 189 24.72 -28.84 -23.77
CA SER A 189 24.43 -28.98 -22.34
C SER A 189 25.50 -28.36 -21.42
N ALA A 190 26.75 -28.33 -21.86
CA ALA A 190 27.85 -27.73 -21.10
C ALA A 190 27.89 -26.19 -21.19
N TYR A 191 27.29 -25.58 -22.23
CA TYR A 191 27.40 -24.15 -22.53
C TYR A 191 26.06 -23.40 -22.58
N ARG A 192 24.93 -24.11 -22.49
CA ARG A 192 23.56 -23.59 -22.52
C ARG A 192 22.80 -24.02 -21.26
N HIS A 193 21.95 -23.13 -20.74
CA HIS A 193 20.97 -23.48 -19.72
C HIS A 193 19.84 -24.30 -20.37
N THR A 194 19.52 -25.48 -19.83
CA THR A 194 18.48 -26.36 -20.39
C THR A 194 17.22 -26.45 -19.54
N VAL A 195 17.29 -25.95 -18.30
CA VAL A 195 16.17 -25.90 -17.37
C VAL A 195 15.28 -24.70 -17.68
N GLY A 196 13.97 -24.87 -17.61
CA GLY A 196 13.00 -23.80 -17.77
C GLY A 196 13.07 -22.75 -16.67
N CYS A 197 12.67 -21.53 -16.99
CA CYS A 197 12.64 -20.42 -16.03
C CYS A 197 11.45 -20.46 -15.09
N TRP A 198 10.37 -21.17 -15.44
CA TRP A 198 9.12 -21.17 -14.69
C TRP A 198 9.30 -21.56 -13.22
N MET A 199 10.03 -22.65 -12.95
CA MET A 199 10.21 -23.14 -11.58
C MET A 199 10.95 -22.13 -10.69
N ALA A 200 12.01 -21.50 -11.22
CA ALA A 200 12.77 -20.48 -10.49
C ALA A 200 11.96 -19.18 -10.33
N LEU A 201 11.20 -18.80 -11.36
CA LEU A 201 10.33 -17.63 -11.35
C LEU A 201 9.19 -17.78 -10.33
N ASP A 202 8.55 -18.95 -10.29
CA ASP A 202 7.48 -19.29 -9.33
C ASP A 202 8.01 -19.26 -7.89
N GLN A 203 9.18 -19.88 -7.65
CA GLN A 203 9.82 -19.84 -6.33
C GLN A 203 10.15 -18.40 -5.90
N TRP A 204 10.80 -17.63 -6.78
CA TRP A 204 11.14 -16.23 -6.51
C TRP A 204 9.89 -15.40 -6.22
N TYR A 205 8.81 -15.64 -6.96
CA TYR A 205 7.56 -14.93 -6.78
C TYR A 205 6.88 -15.27 -5.45
N ARG A 206 6.83 -16.55 -5.06
CA ARG A 206 6.29 -16.98 -3.75
C ARG A 206 7.03 -16.35 -2.57
N GLU A 207 8.36 -16.24 -2.66
CA GLU A 207 9.17 -15.60 -1.60
C GLU A 207 8.78 -14.12 -1.39
N HIS A 208 8.52 -13.39 -2.48
CA HIS A 208 8.11 -11.98 -2.39
C HIS A 208 6.63 -11.82 -2.04
N TYR A 209 5.79 -12.77 -2.45
CA TYR A 209 4.36 -12.77 -2.15
C TYR A 209 4.08 -12.76 -0.64
N PHE A 210 4.83 -13.53 0.15
CA PHE A 210 4.71 -13.48 1.61
C PHE A 210 4.97 -12.08 2.19
N ALA A 211 5.96 -11.35 1.65
CA ALA A 211 6.22 -9.99 2.08
C ALA A 211 5.06 -9.05 1.75
N PHE A 212 4.43 -9.18 0.57
CA PHE A 212 3.24 -8.41 0.21
C PHE A 212 2.04 -8.71 1.11
N LEU A 213 1.80 -9.99 1.42
CA LEU A 213 0.75 -10.40 2.37
C LEU A 213 0.98 -9.80 3.75
N MET A 214 2.22 -9.85 4.26
CA MET A 214 2.57 -9.26 5.54
C MET A 214 2.36 -7.74 5.54
N VAL A 215 2.74 -7.05 4.47
CA VAL A 215 2.55 -5.60 4.36
C VAL A 215 1.07 -5.23 4.42
N GLY A 216 0.20 -5.87 3.63
CA GLY A 216 -1.20 -5.45 3.71
C GLY A 216 -1.97 -6.02 4.90
N PHE A 217 -1.51 -7.09 5.55
CA PHE A 217 -2.01 -7.40 6.90
C PHE A 217 -1.73 -6.26 7.89
N VAL A 218 -0.54 -5.66 7.83
CA VAL A 218 -0.22 -4.47 8.64
C VAL A 218 -1.12 -3.28 8.27
N ILE A 219 -1.43 -3.08 6.98
CA ILE A 219 -2.36 -2.02 6.54
C ILE A 219 -3.75 -2.24 7.15
N VAL A 220 -4.31 -3.44 7.04
CA VAL A 220 -5.62 -3.79 7.63
C VAL A 220 -5.64 -3.56 9.15
N LEU A 221 -4.56 -3.89 9.86
CA LEU A 221 -4.45 -3.62 11.30
C LEU A 221 -4.43 -2.12 11.63
N VAL A 222 -3.75 -1.31 10.81
CA VAL A 222 -3.71 0.15 10.96
C VAL A 222 -5.11 0.72 10.72
N GLU A 223 -5.79 0.32 9.65
CA GLU A 223 -7.16 0.77 9.37
C GLU A 223 -8.14 0.38 10.48
N PHE A 224 -8.06 -0.86 10.97
CA PHE A 224 -8.86 -1.31 12.10
C PHE A 224 -8.60 -0.48 13.36
N SER A 225 -7.34 -0.14 13.62
CA SER A 225 -6.96 0.71 14.76
C SER A 225 -7.51 2.14 14.63
N VAL A 226 -7.50 2.70 13.42
CA VAL A 226 -8.09 4.01 13.11
C VAL A 226 -9.61 3.98 13.28
N LEU A 227 -10.28 2.92 12.82
CA LEU A 227 -11.72 2.72 13.02
C LEU A 227 -12.09 2.66 14.50
N MET A 228 -11.39 1.83 15.28
CA MET A 228 -11.62 1.72 16.72
C MET A 228 -11.42 3.06 17.43
N SER A 229 -10.35 3.79 17.11
CA SER A 229 -10.08 5.12 17.68
C SER A 229 -11.14 6.15 17.31
N THR A 230 -11.64 6.11 16.07
CA THR A 230 -12.69 7.00 15.59
C THR A 230 -14.03 6.70 16.27
N ILE A 231 -14.39 5.42 16.42
CA ILE A 231 -15.61 5.00 17.11
C ILE A 231 -15.58 5.46 18.57
N LEU A 232 -14.46 5.25 19.29
CA LEU A 232 -14.32 5.70 20.67
C LEU A 232 -14.47 7.22 20.79
N SER A 233 -13.90 7.98 19.85
CA SER A 233 -14.05 9.44 19.79
C SER A 233 -15.52 9.84 19.55
N CYS A 234 -16.21 9.19 18.62
CA CYS A 234 -17.64 9.40 18.37
C CYS A 234 -18.48 9.14 19.63
N THR A 235 -18.25 8.01 20.31
CA THR A 235 -19.00 7.63 21.52
C THR A 235 -18.78 8.65 22.64
N ARG A 236 -17.55 9.12 22.84
CA ARG A 236 -17.24 10.17 23.82
C ARG A 236 -17.95 11.49 23.51
N ILE A 237 -17.92 11.93 22.25
CA ILE A 237 -18.59 13.17 21.80
C ILE A 237 -20.13 13.02 21.90
N TYR A 238 -20.68 11.85 21.59
CA TYR A 238 -22.11 11.58 21.72
C TYR A 238 -22.56 11.65 23.18
N HIS A 239 -21.83 11.00 24.08
CA HIS A 239 -22.13 11.01 25.52
C HIS A 239 -22.10 12.43 26.09
N TYR A 240 -21.06 13.21 25.79
CA TYR A 240 -20.93 14.60 26.24
C TYR A 240 -22.12 15.47 25.79
N LYS A 241 -22.56 15.36 24.53
CA LYS A 241 -23.73 16.12 24.08
C LYS A 241 -25.04 15.64 24.68
N GLN A 242 -25.15 14.35 24.99
CA GLN A 242 -26.32 13.82 25.67
C GLN A 242 -26.43 14.42 27.08
N GLU A 243 -25.34 14.43 27.85
CA GLU A 243 -25.28 15.06 29.18
C GLU A 243 -25.66 16.54 29.12
N VAL A 244 -25.12 17.30 28.17
CA VAL A 244 -25.46 18.72 27.99
C VAL A 244 -26.95 18.91 27.64
N LYS A 245 -27.52 18.05 26.79
CA LYS A 245 -28.93 18.12 26.39
C LYS A 245 -29.89 17.69 27.51
N GLU A 246 -29.46 16.81 28.40
CA GLU A 246 -30.21 16.41 29.59
C GLU A 246 -30.16 17.53 30.65
N ALA A 247 -28.98 18.11 30.88
CA ALA A 247 -28.80 19.26 31.78
C ALA A 247 -29.63 20.48 31.34
N SER A 248 -29.65 20.80 30.04
CA SER A 248 -30.48 21.92 29.53
C SER A 248 -31.99 21.65 29.68
N ARG A 249 -32.45 20.41 29.47
CA ARG A 249 -33.85 20.01 29.71
C ARG A 249 -34.24 20.04 31.19
N GLN A 250 -33.28 19.92 32.10
CA GLN A 250 -33.54 20.04 33.54
C GLN A 250 -33.66 21.51 33.96
N ILE A 251 -32.80 22.39 33.43
CA ILE A 251 -32.88 23.85 33.65
C ILE A 251 -34.21 24.43 33.10
N GLU A 252 -34.73 23.90 31.99
CA GLU A 252 -36.02 24.35 31.44
C GLU A 252 -37.22 23.83 32.25
N ARG A 253 -37.10 22.69 32.93
CA ARG A 253 -38.16 22.16 33.82
C ARG A 253 -38.22 22.90 35.16
N ASP A 254 -37.07 23.25 35.71
CA ASP A 254 -36.93 23.99 36.96
C ASP A 254 -36.26 25.35 36.70
N PRO A 255 -36.99 26.36 36.20
CA PRO A 255 -36.41 27.68 35.95
C PRO A 255 -35.87 28.27 37.25
N PRO A 256 -34.67 28.88 37.25
CA PRO A 256 -34.08 29.42 38.46
C PRO A 256 -34.98 30.52 39.04
N GLU A 257 -35.38 30.35 40.29
CA GLU A 257 -36.17 31.33 41.05
C GLU A 257 -35.39 32.67 41.09
N PRO A 258 -36.02 33.81 40.77
CA PRO A 258 -35.33 35.10 40.76
C PRO A 258 -34.79 35.41 42.15
N SER A 259 -33.47 35.61 42.22
CA SER A 259 -32.72 35.85 43.47
C SER A 259 -33.30 37.02 44.26
N PHE A 260 -33.98 36.71 45.36
CA PHE A 260 -34.35 37.67 46.39
C PHE A 260 -33.12 38.00 47.24
N ILE A 261 -32.79 39.29 47.35
CA ILE A 261 -31.68 39.83 48.14
C ILE A 261 -31.91 39.50 49.64
N PRO A 262 -30.87 39.11 50.42
CA PRO A 262 -31.07 38.35 51.65
C PRO A 262 -31.49 39.25 52.82
N GLY A 263 -32.56 38.83 53.50
CA GLY A 263 -33.03 39.40 54.76
C GLY A 263 -33.24 38.32 55.81
N SER A 264 -32.17 38.02 56.57
CA SER A 264 -32.16 37.60 57.98
C SER A 264 -33.04 36.40 58.46
N ARG A 265 -32.31 35.40 59.02
CA ARG A 265 -32.53 34.75 60.33
C ARG A 265 -33.04 33.29 60.37
N ALA A 266 -32.08 32.39 60.62
CA ALA A 266 -32.01 31.27 61.58
C ALA A 266 -32.94 30.02 61.53
N SER A 267 -32.25 28.87 61.71
CA SER A 267 -32.70 27.54 62.21
C SER A 267 -33.49 26.68 61.20
N SER A 268 -33.33 25.36 61.02
CA SER A 268 -32.63 24.29 61.74
C SER A 268 -32.53 23.04 60.82
N SER A 269 -31.45 22.27 60.96
CA SER A 269 -31.34 20.79 60.88
C SER A 269 -32.18 19.99 59.85
N GLN A 270 -31.56 19.26 58.92
CA GLN A 270 -31.12 17.84 59.06
C GLN A 270 -30.54 17.29 57.75
N ALA A 271 -29.61 16.34 57.90
CA ALA A 271 -28.73 15.80 56.87
C ALA A 271 -29.30 14.58 56.12
N GLY A 272 -28.81 14.36 54.90
CA GLY A 272 -28.87 13.08 54.18
C GLY A 272 -27.64 12.97 53.25
N ALA A 273 -26.76 12.02 53.54
CA ALA A 273 -25.45 11.82 52.93
C ALA A 273 -25.50 11.01 51.62
N TYR A 274 -24.57 11.27 50.67
CA TYR A 274 -23.88 10.23 49.88
C TYR A 274 -22.64 10.79 49.14
N SER A 275 -21.49 10.14 49.38
CA SER A 275 -20.11 10.20 48.82
C SER A 275 -19.61 11.36 47.94
N ASN A 276 -18.51 11.99 48.40
CA ASN A 276 -17.81 13.14 47.78
C ASN A 276 -16.42 12.82 47.17
N ASP A 277 -16.04 11.56 46.97
CA ASP A 277 -14.62 11.25 46.70
C ASP A 277 -14.20 11.31 45.22
N THR A 278 -15.13 11.40 44.27
CA THR A 278 -14.79 11.52 42.83
C THR A 278 -14.66 12.98 42.35
N TYR A 279 -15.27 13.92 43.07
CA TYR A 279 -15.28 15.34 42.70
C TYR A 279 -13.98 16.06 43.08
N ALA A 280 -13.30 15.63 44.14
CA ALA A 280 -12.08 16.28 44.60
C ALA A 280 -10.86 16.04 43.68
N LEU A 281 -10.77 14.86 43.04
CA LEU A 281 -9.62 14.52 42.19
C LEU A 281 -9.68 15.24 40.83
N THR A 282 -10.89 15.41 40.29
CA THR A 282 -11.13 16.05 39.00
C THR A 282 -10.98 17.58 39.08
N ASP A 283 -11.33 18.17 40.23
CA ASP A 283 -11.18 19.60 40.47
C ASP A 283 -9.69 20.02 40.57
N GLN A 284 -8.85 19.20 41.23
CA GLN A 284 -7.41 19.48 41.28
C GLN A 284 -6.71 19.36 39.92
N PHE A 285 -7.12 18.40 39.07
CA PHE A 285 -6.54 18.23 37.73
C PHE A 285 -6.95 19.36 36.77
N ASN A 286 -8.22 19.80 36.83
CA ASN A 286 -8.71 20.95 36.07
C ASN A 286 -8.07 22.27 36.52
N LYS A 287 -7.76 22.41 37.81
CA LYS A 287 -7.05 23.60 38.32
C LYS A 287 -5.62 23.69 37.80
N HIS A 288 -4.90 22.56 37.72
CA HIS A 288 -3.56 22.51 37.13
C HIS A 288 -3.55 22.78 35.61
N GLN A 289 -4.55 22.28 34.86
CA GLN A 289 -4.68 22.60 33.43
C GLN A 289 -5.10 24.06 33.17
N GLY A 290 -5.93 24.63 34.04
CA GLY A 290 -6.34 26.05 33.96
C GLY A 290 -5.19 27.03 34.23
N GLU A 291 -4.25 26.69 35.12
CA GLU A 291 -3.06 27.51 35.38
C GLU A 291 -2.04 27.45 34.23
N GLN A 292 -1.86 26.29 33.59
CA GLN A 292 -1.02 26.15 32.39
C GLN A 292 -1.55 26.97 31.21
N TYR A 293 -2.87 26.99 30.99
CA TYR A 293 -3.49 27.77 29.91
C TYR A 293 -3.35 29.29 30.13
N LYS A 294 -3.51 29.76 31.36
CA LYS A 294 -3.30 31.17 31.72
C LYS A 294 -1.85 31.61 31.54
N HIS A 295 -0.88 30.74 31.84
CA HIS A 295 0.54 31.04 31.63
C HIS A 295 0.89 31.17 30.14
N ALA A 296 0.32 30.31 29.28
CA ALA A 296 0.51 30.38 27.83
C ALA A 296 -0.12 31.65 27.20
N GLU A 297 -1.26 32.11 27.74
CA GLU A 297 -1.93 33.33 27.27
C GLU A 297 -1.16 34.61 27.67
N GLN A 298 -0.47 34.59 28.81
CA GLN A 298 0.31 35.73 29.31
C GLN A 298 1.62 35.94 28.52
N PHE A 299 2.28 34.85 28.09
CA PHE A 299 3.43 34.91 27.17
C PHE A 299 3.03 35.43 25.78
N ASN A 300 1.85 35.08 25.28
CA ASN A 300 1.35 35.55 23.99
C ASN A 300 1.04 37.06 24.00
N LYS A 301 0.51 37.59 25.12
CA LYS A 301 0.26 39.04 25.28
C LYS A 301 1.56 39.86 25.39
N GLN A 302 2.61 39.34 26.02
CA GLN A 302 3.91 40.02 26.09
C GLN A 302 4.64 40.03 24.75
N GLY A 303 4.57 38.94 23.98
CA GLY A 303 5.10 38.89 22.60
C GLY A 303 4.37 39.82 21.63
N ALA A 304 3.07 40.05 21.83
CA ALA A 304 2.29 40.98 21.02
C ALA A 304 2.62 42.46 21.31
N TYR A 305 2.95 42.82 22.55
CA TYR A 305 3.36 44.18 22.92
C TYR A 305 4.78 44.53 22.46
N ALA A 306 5.72 43.56 22.47
CA ALA A 306 7.08 43.77 21.97
C ALA A 306 7.12 44.09 20.46
N ASN A 307 6.25 43.44 19.66
CA ASN A 307 6.15 43.66 18.22
C ASN A 307 5.48 45.00 17.81
N LEU A 308 4.79 45.67 18.74
CA LEU A 308 4.16 46.98 18.50
C LEU A 308 5.08 48.16 18.85
N VAL A 309 6.09 47.95 19.72
CA VAL A 309 7.10 48.98 20.05
C VAL A 309 8.23 49.05 19.02
N GLU A 310 8.50 47.96 18.29
CA GLU A 310 9.53 47.93 17.22
C GLU A 310 9.05 48.51 15.87
N ARG A 311 7.79 48.96 15.77
CA ARG A 311 7.19 49.54 14.55
C ARG A 311 6.67 50.97 14.73
N ALA A 312 7.05 51.65 15.80
CA ALA A 312 6.84 53.10 16.03
C ALA A 312 8.19 53.79 16.18
#